data_AF-A0A519MFA8-F1
#
_entry.id   AF-A0A519MFA8-F1
#
_cell.length_a   1.000
_cell.length_b   1.000
_cell.length_c   1.000
_cell.angle_alpha   90.00
_cell.angle_beta   90.00
_cell.angle_gamma   90.00
#
_symmetry.space_group_name_H-M   'P 1'
#
loop_
_entity.id
_entity.type
_entity.pdbx_description
1 polymer ?
#
loop_
_entity_poly.entity_id
_entity_poly.type
_entity_poly.pdbx_seq_one_letter_code
_entity_poly.pdbx_strand_id
1 'polypeptide(L)'
;MSSPIESNILLDRLPQHLRQFIKPQDYTDYTPINQAVWRYVMRKNVDYLSRVAHSSYLDGLKKTGIEIDNIPSMYGMNRILKEIGWAAVAVDGFIPPNAFMEFQAYNVLVIASDIRQLENIEYTPAPDIIHEGAGHAPIIANPEYAEYLRRFGEIGCKAISSARDYEIYEAIRLLSILKEAEGTPQEEVDAIEKRVEDLQNEVAEPSEMALIRNLHWWTVEYGLIGTVEDPKIYGAGLLSSIGESAWCMTDNVKKLPYDIEAAYQSFDITKPQPQLFVTPDFAYLNQVLEEFANKMALRTGGLSGVQKVMDSKALGTIELSTGIQISGVVTNVIEKEGKPVYIQTTGKTALSYREKELVGHGTQYHAEGFGSPVGKLKGINLAIEDMSPRDLQAYAIYEGERVTLEFEGDITVSGEIITGTRNIQGKIIIISFRDCTVMHNDTVLFQPEWGIYDMAVG
;
A
#
# COMPACT_ATOMS: atom_id res chain seq x y z
N MET A 1 4.65 -31.12 -13.21
CA MET A 1 4.56 -31.26 -11.74
C MET A 1 4.59 -29.85 -11.22
N SER A 2 3.47 -29.34 -10.68
CA SER A 2 3.47 -28.08 -9.93
C SER A 2 4.54 -28.21 -8.86
N SER A 3 5.65 -27.49 -9.04
CA SER A 3 6.72 -27.50 -8.05
C SER A 3 6.20 -26.60 -6.93
N PRO A 4 5.94 -27.13 -5.71
CA PRO A 4 5.60 -26.26 -4.60
C PRO A 4 6.72 -25.22 -4.47
N ILE A 5 6.34 -23.95 -4.32
CA ILE A 5 7.33 -22.88 -4.07
C ILE A 5 8.08 -23.30 -2.82
N GLU A 6 9.37 -23.62 -2.97
CA GLU A 6 10.19 -24.00 -1.83
C GLU A 6 10.30 -22.75 -0.95
N SER A 7 9.74 -22.84 0.25
CA SER A 7 9.62 -21.66 1.11
C SER A 7 11.00 -21.16 1.52
N ASN A 8 11.12 -19.83 1.61
CA ASN A 8 12.29 -19.17 2.19
C ASN A 8 11.84 -18.30 3.37
N ILE A 9 12.81 -17.81 4.15
CA ILE A 9 12.53 -17.01 5.36
C ILE A 9 11.67 -15.77 5.06
N LEU A 10 11.76 -15.18 3.86
CA LEU A 10 10.96 -14.02 3.47
C LEU A 10 9.51 -14.44 3.17
N LEU A 11 9.32 -15.52 2.40
CA LEU A 11 8.00 -16.07 2.11
C LEU A 11 7.30 -16.59 3.38
N ASP A 12 8.05 -17.17 4.31
CA ASP A 12 7.54 -17.62 5.61
C ASP A 12 7.07 -16.47 6.50
N ARG A 13 7.60 -15.26 6.29
CA ARG A 13 7.19 -14.04 7.02
C ARG A 13 6.01 -13.32 6.39
N LEU A 14 5.63 -13.67 5.16
CA LEU A 14 4.50 -13.03 4.50
C LEU A 14 3.21 -13.23 5.32
N PRO A 15 2.47 -12.16 5.61
CA PRO A 15 1.15 -12.24 6.24
C PRO A 15 0.18 -13.14 5.47
N GLN A 16 -0.77 -13.74 6.19
CA GLN A 16 -1.75 -14.64 5.59
C GLN A 16 -2.59 -13.96 4.49
N HIS A 17 -2.93 -12.67 4.67
CA HIS A 17 -3.71 -11.92 3.69
C HIS A 17 -2.95 -11.61 2.40
N LEU A 18 -1.62 -11.70 2.36
CA LEU A 18 -0.86 -11.61 1.12
C LEU A 18 -0.75 -12.97 0.42
N ARG A 19 -0.62 -14.05 1.19
CA ARG A 19 -0.46 -15.40 0.63
C ARG A 19 -1.62 -15.85 -0.26
N GLN A 20 -2.82 -15.30 -0.04
CA GLN A 20 -4.00 -15.61 -0.88
C GLN A 20 -3.82 -15.21 -2.35
N PHE A 21 -2.93 -14.27 -2.65
CA PHE A 21 -2.66 -13.83 -4.03
C PHE A 21 -1.59 -14.67 -4.73
N ILE A 22 -0.85 -15.50 -3.99
CA ILE A 22 0.25 -16.29 -4.53
C ILE A 22 -0.31 -17.50 -5.28
N LYS A 23 0.10 -17.65 -6.54
CA LYS A 23 -0.23 -18.77 -7.42
C LYS A 23 1.02 -19.58 -7.74
N PRO A 24 0.96 -20.92 -7.78
CA PRO A 24 2.08 -21.71 -8.28
C PRO A 24 2.34 -21.41 -9.77
N GLN A 25 3.60 -21.24 -10.15
CA GLN A 25 4.00 -21.21 -11.56
C GLN A 25 4.09 -22.64 -12.08
N ASP A 26 3.16 -23.07 -12.94
CA ASP A 26 3.31 -24.33 -13.66
C ASP A 26 4.17 -24.11 -14.91
N TYR A 27 5.44 -24.47 -14.79
CA TYR A 27 6.39 -24.30 -15.90
C TYR A 27 6.03 -25.09 -17.15
N THR A 28 5.18 -26.13 -17.03
CA THR A 28 4.75 -26.94 -18.17
C THR A 28 3.74 -26.24 -19.08
N ASP A 29 3.16 -25.13 -18.62
CA ASP A 29 2.24 -24.30 -19.41
C ASP A 29 2.98 -23.49 -20.48
N TYR A 30 4.29 -23.26 -20.32
CA TYR A 30 5.09 -22.57 -21.34
C TYR A 30 5.35 -23.45 -22.56
N THR A 31 4.68 -23.12 -23.65
CA THR A 31 4.89 -23.79 -24.94
C THR A 31 6.26 -23.45 -25.55
N PRO A 32 6.72 -24.23 -26.55
CA PRO A 32 7.91 -23.86 -27.32
C PRO A 32 7.81 -22.48 -27.98
N ILE A 33 6.60 -22.02 -28.32
CA ILE A 33 6.34 -20.69 -28.87
C ILE A 33 6.63 -19.63 -27.80
N ASN A 34 6.11 -19.82 -26.58
CA ASN A 34 6.38 -18.91 -25.47
C ASN A 34 7.88 -18.78 -25.18
N GLN A 35 8.60 -19.90 -25.13
CA GLN A 35 10.05 -19.92 -24.94
C GLN A 35 10.79 -19.19 -26.07
N ALA A 36 10.29 -19.28 -27.31
CA ALA A 36 10.85 -18.57 -28.46
C ALA A 36 10.58 -17.05 -28.38
N VAL A 37 9.37 -16.64 -27.96
CA VAL A 37 9.01 -15.23 -27.73
C VAL A 37 9.93 -14.62 -26.68
N TRP A 38 10.06 -15.26 -25.52
CA TRP A 38 10.98 -14.82 -24.45
C TRP A 38 12.39 -14.61 -24.98
N ARG A 39 12.96 -15.64 -25.61
CA ARG A 39 14.33 -15.61 -26.12
C ARG A 39 14.53 -14.51 -27.14
N TYR A 40 13.56 -14.30 -28.03
CA TYR A 40 13.62 -13.25 -29.04
C TYR A 40 13.65 -11.85 -28.40
N VAL A 41 12.71 -11.59 -27.48
CA VAL A 41 12.63 -10.30 -26.78
C VAL A 41 13.88 -10.06 -25.94
N MET A 42 14.29 -11.03 -25.12
CA MET A 42 15.45 -10.89 -24.25
C MET A 42 16.74 -10.64 -25.02
N ARG A 43 16.97 -11.33 -26.15
CA ARG A 43 18.17 -11.10 -26.97
C ARG A 43 18.20 -9.68 -27.54
N LYS A 44 17.07 -9.16 -28.00
CA LYS A 44 16.97 -7.77 -28.48
C LYS A 44 17.13 -6.77 -27.33
N ASN A 45 16.48 -6.99 -26.19
CA ASN A 45 16.56 -6.14 -25.00
C ASN A 45 18.01 -6.04 -24.54
N VAL A 46 18.70 -7.17 -24.33
CA VAL A 46 20.09 -7.17 -23.86
C VAL A 46 21.03 -6.47 -24.86
N ASP A 47 20.88 -6.68 -26.16
CA ASP A 47 21.71 -6.02 -27.17
C ASP A 47 21.57 -4.49 -27.12
N TYR A 48 20.34 -3.98 -27.05
CA TYR A 48 20.09 -2.53 -27.01
C TYR A 48 20.41 -1.92 -25.64
N LEU A 49 19.86 -2.49 -24.57
CA LEU A 49 19.95 -1.95 -23.21
C LEU A 49 21.37 -1.99 -22.65
N SER A 50 22.26 -2.84 -23.18
CA SER A 50 23.69 -2.81 -22.83
C SER A 50 24.37 -1.45 -23.06
N ARG A 51 23.79 -0.59 -23.90
CA ARG A 51 24.31 0.73 -24.27
C ARG A 51 23.63 1.88 -23.53
N VAL A 52 22.37 1.71 -23.12
CA VAL A 52 21.51 2.82 -22.66
C VAL A 52 20.93 2.62 -21.25
N ALA A 53 20.88 1.40 -20.74
CA ALA A 53 20.38 1.14 -19.39
C ALA A 53 21.42 1.48 -18.33
N HIS A 54 20.95 1.66 -17.10
CA HIS A 54 21.81 1.82 -15.93
C HIS A 54 22.73 0.60 -15.79
N SER A 55 23.96 0.85 -15.31
CA SER A 55 25.03 -0.16 -15.23
C SER A 55 24.64 -1.43 -14.46
N SER A 56 23.70 -1.32 -13.52
CA SER A 56 23.20 -2.45 -12.72
C SER A 56 22.34 -3.44 -13.52
N TYR A 57 21.81 -3.07 -14.70
CA TYR A 57 20.85 -3.92 -15.42
C TYR A 57 21.42 -5.28 -15.85
N LEU A 58 22.55 -5.28 -16.58
CA LEU A 58 23.09 -6.51 -17.17
C LEU A 58 23.60 -7.51 -16.11
N ASP A 59 24.27 -7.01 -15.08
CA ASP A 59 24.71 -7.82 -13.95
C ASP A 59 23.51 -8.26 -13.08
N GLY A 60 22.52 -7.37 -12.98
CA GLY A 60 21.25 -7.58 -12.31
C GLY A 60 20.45 -8.76 -12.84
N LEU A 61 20.39 -8.94 -14.18
CA LEU A 61 19.74 -10.11 -14.80
C LEU A 61 20.29 -11.41 -14.22
N LYS A 62 21.61 -11.51 -14.08
CA LYS A 62 22.27 -12.70 -13.52
C LYS A 62 21.99 -12.86 -12.02
N LYS A 63 22.08 -11.76 -11.27
CA LYS A 63 21.85 -11.71 -9.81
C LYS A 63 20.39 -11.88 -9.39
N THR A 64 19.47 -11.98 -10.35
CA THR A 64 18.03 -12.15 -10.10
C THR A 64 17.49 -13.43 -10.73
N GLY A 65 18.36 -14.23 -11.34
CA GLY A 65 17.99 -15.51 -11.96
C GLY A 65 17.24 -15.37 -13.27
N ILE A 66 17.39 -14.24 -13.97
CA ILE A 66 16.82 -14.02 -15.29
C ILE A 66 17.78 -14.57 -16.35
N GLU A 67 17.31 -15.55 -17.09
CA GLU A 67 18.01 -16.15 -18.22
C GLU A 67 17.59 -15.50 -19.55
N ILE A 68 18.51 -15.47 -20.52
CA ILE A 68 18.21 -14.92 -21.86
C ILE A 68 17.49 -15.96 -22.72
N ASP A 69 17.86 -17.25 -22.60
CA ASP A 69 17.44 -18.27 -23.56
C ASP A 69 16.16 -19.03 -23.18
N ASN A 70 15.76 -18.98 -21.90
CA ASN A 70 14.59 -19.65 -21.36
C ASN A 70 13.84 -18.73 -20.39
N ILE A 71 12.52 -18.88 -20.35
CA ILE A 71 11.67 -18.23 -19.35
C ILE A 71 12.14 -18.68 -17.95
N PRO A 72 12.33 -17.76 -16.99
CA PRO A 72 12.81 -18.11 -15.66
C PRO A 72 11.73 -18.89 -14.89
N SER A 73 12.17 -19.83 -14.06
CA SER A 73 11.31 -20.46 -13.06
C SER A 73 11.39 -19.69 -11.75
N MET A 74 10.27 -19.54 -11.03
CA MET A 74 10.21 -18.92 -9.72
C MET A 74 11.16 -19.60 -8.72
N TYR A 75 11.30 -20.92 -8.83
CA TYR A 75 12.27 -21.69 -8.05
C TYR A 75 13.71 -21.24 -8.33
N GLY A 76 14.10 -21.15 -9.61
CA GLY A 76 15.43 -20.70 -10.01
C GLY A 76 15.72 -19.27 -9.57
N MET A 77 14.76 -18.36 -9.76
CA MET A 77 14.86 -16.97 -9.31
C MET A 77 15.06 -16.88 -7.80
N ASN A 78 14.21 -17.55 -7.00
CA ASN A 78 14.27 -17.49 -5.54
C ASN A 78 15.57 -18.05 -4.95
N ARG A 79 16.21 -19.02 -5.61
CA ARG A 79 17.53 -19.51 -5.18
C ARG A 79 18.60 -18.42 -5.25
N ILE A 80 18.52 -17.53 -6.25
CA ILE A 80 19.50 -16.48 -6.49
C ILE A 80 19.11 -15.20 -5.74
N LEU A 81 17.84 -14.79 -5.80
CA LEU A 81 17.34 -13.60 -5.09
C LEU A 81 17.59 -13.67 -3.57
N LYS A 82 17.62 -14.87 -2.99
CA LYS A 82 17.98 -15.09 -1.59
C LYS A 82 19.35 -14.51 -1.23
N GLU A 83 20.31 -14.48 -2.16
CA GLU A 83 21.67 -13.95 -1.93
C GLU A 83 21.67 -12.42 -1.75
N ILE A 84 20.69 -11.73 -2.33
CA ILE A 84 20.51 -10.27 -2.21
C ILE A 84 19.39 -9.89 -1.23
N GLY A 85 18.81 -10.87 -0.53
CA GLY A 85 17.76 -10.63 0.47
C GLY A 85 16.37 -10.37 -0.11
N TRP A 86 16.09 -10.87 -1.31
CA TRP A 86 14.78 -10.76 -1.97
C TRP A 86 14.17 -12.13 -2.27
N ALA A 87 12.87 -12.13 -2.56
CA ALA A 87 12.14 -13.26 -3.09
C ALA A 87 11.25 -12.82 -4.25
N ALA A 88 10.72 -13.77 -5.00
CA ALA A 88 9.69 -13.56 -6.01
C ALA A 88 8.55 -14.57 -5.82
N VAL A 89 7.32 -14.12 -6.08
CA VAL A 89 6.13 -14.96 -6.10
C VAL A 89 5.40 -14.76 -7.41
N ALA A 90 4.82 -15.85 -7.94
CA ALA A 90 3.89 -15.73 -9.04
C ALA A 90 2.50 -15.34 -8.52
N VAL A 91 1.78 -14.51 -9.26
CA VAL A 91 0.39 -14.12 -8.96
C VAL A 91 -0.47 -14.24 -10.21
N ASP A 92 -1.79 -14.29 -10.00
CA ASP A 92 -2.75 -13.98 -11.05
C ASP A 92 -2.76 -12.45 -11.26
N GLY A 93 -2.69 -11.98 -12.50
CA GLY A 93 -2.28 -10.61 -12.87
C GLY A 93 -3.06 -9.43 -12.27
N PHE A 94 -4.09 -9.65 -11.46
CA PHE A 94 -4.84 -8.62 -10.75
C PHE A 94 -4.73 -8.75 -9.23
N ILE A 95 -3.92 -7.88 -8.63
CA ILE A 95 -3.85 -7.72 -7.18
C ILE A 95 -4.15 -6.26 -6.77
N PRO A 96 -4.77 -6.03 -5.61
CA PRO A 96 -5.00 -4.68 -5.10
C PRO A 96 -3.68 -3.88 -4.97
N PRO A 97 -3.66 -2.58 -5.31
CA PRO A 97 -2.43 -1.77 -5.27
C PRO A 97 -1.72 -1.76 -3.90
N ASN A 98 -2.49 -1.72 -2.81
CA ASN A 98 -1.94 -1.79 -1.46
C ASN A 98 -1.25 -3.13 -1.19
N ALA A 99 -1.82 -4.25 -1.66
CA ALA A 99 -1.21 -5.57 -1.53
C ALA A 99 0.07 -5.69 -2.37
N PHE A 100 0.08 -5.17 -3.62
CA PHE A 100 1.27 -5.11 -4.46
C PHE A 100 2.43 -4.37 -3.77
N MET A 101 2.14 -3.17 -3.23
CA MET A 101 3.13 -2.39 -2.49
C MET A 101 3.55 -3.09 -1.19
N GLU A 102 2.65 -3.78 -0.50
CA GLU A 102 2.98 -4.50 0.73
C GLU A 102 3.95 -5.67 0.45
N PHE A 103 3.81 -6.41 -0.65
CA PHE A 103 4.81 -7.42 -1.03
C PHE A 103 6.22 -6.84 -1.13
N GLN A 104 6.37 -5.65 -1.72
CA GLN A 104 7.66 -4.97 -1.83
C GLN A 104 8.23 -4.59 -0.45
N ALA A 105 7.37 -4.20 0.50
CA ALA A 105 7.78 -3.93 1.89
C ALA A 105 8.40 -5.16 2.57
N TYR A 106 8.00 -6.36 2.15
CA TYR A 106 8.55 -7.64 2.61
C TYR A 106 9.71 -8.17 1.74
N ASN A 107 10.27 -7.35 0.85
CA ASN A 107 11.31 -7.74 -0.12
C ASN A 107 10.85 -8.88 -1.05
N VAL A 108 9.58 -8.88 -1.44
CA VAL A 108 9.01 -9.87 -2.35
C VAL A 108 8.55 -9.19 -3.64
N LEU A 109 9.09 -9.63 -4.77
CA LEU A 109 8.61 -9.27 -6.10
C LEU A 109 7.37 -10.06 -6.45
N VAL A 110 6.41 -9.38 -7.03
CA VAL A 110 5.22 -9.99 -7.60
C VAL A 110 5.42 -10.14 -9.10
N ILE A 111 5.30 -11.35 -9.63
CA ILE A 111 5.55 -11.64 -11.04
C ILE A 111 4.31 -12.28 -11.66
N ALA A 112 3.75 -11.66 -12.69
CA ALA A 112 2.74 -12.30 -13.53
C ALA A 112 3.39 -13.49 -14.26
N SER A 113 2.79 -14.68 -14.15
CA SER A 113 3.35 -15.89 -14.78
C SER A 113 3.12 -15.93 -16.29
N ASP A 114 2.12 -15.22 -16.79
CA ASP A 114 1.76 -15.24 -18.21
C ASP A 114 2.81 -14.54 -19.06
N ILE A 115 2.87 -14.90 -20.34
CA ILE A 115 3.77 -14.29 -21.31
C ILE A 115 2.97 -13.79 -22.50
N ARG A 116 3.34 -12.61 -23.01
CA ARG A 116 2.70 -12.01 -24.18
C ARG A 116 2.70 -12.95 -25.40
N GLN A 117 1.67 -12.80 -26.23
CA GLN A 117 1.50 -13.56 -27.46
C GLN A 117 2.45 -13.09 -28.56
N LEU A 118 2.67 -13.93 -29.57
CA LEU A 118 3.57 -13.67 -30.69
C LEU A 118 3.16 -12.41 -31.48
N GLU A 119 1.86 -12.14 -31.57
CA GLU A 119 1.29 -11.00 -32.29
C GLU A 119 1.59 -9.67 -31.58
N ASN A 120 1.86 -9.71 -30.27
CA ASN A 120 2.08 -8.56 -29.41
C ASN A 120 3.53 -8.52 -28.84
N ILE A 121 4.51 -9.03 -29.60
CA ILE A 121 5.91 -9.12 -29.15
C ILE A 121 6.46 -7.77 -28.67
N GLU A 122 6.18 -6.70 -29.40
CA GLU A 122 6.79 -5.39 -29.15
C GLU A 122 6.24 -4.71 -27.90
N TYR A 123 4.97 -4.95 -27.57
CA TYR A 123 4.31 -4.34 -26.42
C TYR A 123 3.01 -5.08 -26.06
N THR A 124 2.76 -5.23 -24.76
CA THR A 124 1.47 -5.66 -24.20
C THR A 124 1.00 -4.66 -23.13
N PRO A 125 -0.29 -4.25 -23.12
CA PRO A 125 -0.82 -3.38 -22.07
C PRO A 125 -0.90 -4.06 -20.70
N ALA A 126 -1.04 -5.39 -20.65
CA ALA A 126 -1.07 -6.16 -19.42
C ALA A 126 0.35 -6.61 -19.03
N PRO A 127 0.77 -6.47 -17.75
CA PRO A 127 2.05 -6.97 -17.27
C PRO A 127 2.20 -8.48 -17.48
N ASP A 128 3.32 -8.88 -18.07
CA ASP A 128 3.68 -10.28 -18.31
C ASP A 128 5.03 -10.61 -17.66
N ILE A 129 5.45 -11.87 -17.71
CA ILE A 129 6.71 -12.33 -17.08
C ILE A 129 7.95 -11.62 -17.65
N ILE A 130 7.89 -11.10 -18.87
CA ILE A 130 8.98 -10.28 -19.43
C ILE A 130 9.02 -8.93 -18.71
N HIS A 131 7.87 -8.26 -18.56
CA HIS A 131 7.78 -6.99 -17.84
C HIS A 131 8.22 -7.13 -16.38
N GLU A 132 7.61 -8.05 -15.65
CA GLU A 132 7.87 -8.24 -14.22
C GLU A 132 9.24 -8.85 -13.96
N GLY A 133 9.61 -9.89 -14.71
CA GLY A 133 10.86 -10.59 -14.54
C GLY A 133 12.07 -9.81 -15.06
N ALA A 134 12.04 -9.41 -16.33
CA ALA A 134 13.20 -8.78 -16.98
C ALA A 134 13.21 -7.24 -16.92
N GLY A 135 12.08 -6.61 -16.58
CA GLY A 135 12.00 -5.17 -16.32
C GLY A 135 12.35 -4.82 -14.88
N HIS A 136 11.55 -5.32 -13.92
CA HIS A 136 11.68 -4.96 -12.49
C HIS A 136 12.84 -5.64 -11.78
N ALA A 137 12.99 -6.96 -11.93
CA ALA A 137 13.93 -7.73 -11.11
C ALA A 137 15.40 -7.25 -11.21
N PRO A 138 15.97 -6.96 -12.40
CA PRO A 138 17.41 -6.73 -12.53
C PRO A 138 17.95 -5.56 -11.71
N ILE A 139 17.21 -4.45 -11.63
CA ILE A 139 17.70 -3.25 -10.94
C ILE A 139 17.76 -3.44 -9.41
N ILE A 140 16.97 -4.38 -8.86
CA ILE A 140 16.97 -4.72 -7.43
C ILE A 140 18.30 -5.31 -6.95
N ALA A 141 19.15 -5.80 -7.87
CA ALA A 141 20.52 -6.18 -7.53
C ALA A 141 21.37 -4.99 -7.04
N ASN A 142 20.94 -3.75 -7.27
CA ASN A 142 21.52 -2.55 -6.68
C ASN A 142 20.95 -2.31 -5.27
N PRO A 143 21.77 -2.31 -4.21
CA PRO A 143 21.29 -2.17 -2.84
C PRO A 143 20.52 -0.86 -2.54
N GLU A 144 20.89 0.25 -3.18
CA GLU A 144 20.21 1.54 -2.97
C GLU A 144 18.82 1.54 -3.59
N TYR A 145 18.69 0.96 -4.78
CA TYR A 145 17.38 0.80 -5.43
C TYR A 145 16.51 -0.22 -4.71
N ALA A 146 17.09 -1.34 -4.25
CA ALA A 146 16.37 -2.30 -3.43
C ALA A 146 15.80 -1.66 -2.16
N GLU A 147 16.60 -0.86 -1.46
CA GLU A 147 16.12 -0.14 -0.28
C GLU A 147 15.03 0.88 -0.63
N TYR A 148 15.19 1.60 -1.75
CA TYR A 148 14.13 2.47 -2.27
C TYR A 148 12.82 1.73 -2.50
N LEU A 149 12.85 0.60 -3.21
CA LEU A 149 11.65 -0.18 -3.52
C LEU A 149 10.99 -0.74 -2.25
N ARG A 150 11.79 -1.25 -1.31
CA ARG A 150 11.30 -1.73 0.00
C ARG A 150 10.61 -0.59 0.76
N ARG A 151 11.24 0.59 0.80
CA ARG A 151 10.71 1.76 1.49
C ARG A 151 9.46 2.31 0.80
N PHE A 152 9.44 2.29 -0.52
CA PHE A 152 8.28 2.64 -1.33
C PHE A 152 7.10 1.73 -0.98
N GLY A 153 7.33 0.42 -0.87
CA GLY A 153 6.33 -0.55 -0.43
C GLY A 153 5.77 -0.23 0.96
N GLU A 154 6.63 0.05 1.95
CA GLU A 154 6.22 0.36 3.34
C GLU A 154 5.33 1.61 3.45
N ILE A 155 5.59 2.62 2.61
CA ILE A 155 4.83 3.87 2.60
C ILE A 155 3.57 3.69 1.76
N GLY A 156 3.70 3.11 0.57
CA GLY A 156 2.64 2.93 -0.41
C GLY A 156 1.52 2.01 0.07
N CYS A 157 1.83 0.93 0.77
CA CYS A 157 0.79 0.05 1.33
C CYS A 157 -0.09 0.73 2.40
N LYS A 158 0.36 1.87 2.94
CA LYS A 158 -0.36 2.68 3.93
C LYS A 158 -0.98 3.96 3.35
N ALA A 159 -0.85 4.19 2.04
CA ALA A 159 -1.47 5.33 1.40
C ALA A 159 -3.00 5.19 1.41
N ILE A 160 -3.70 6.24 1.82
CA ILE A 160 -5.17 6.21 1.89
C ILE A 160 -5.74 6.40 0.47
N SER A 161 -6.48 5.40 0.02
CA SER A 161 -7.32 5.47 -1.18
C SER A 161 -8.58 6.28 -0.90
N SER A 162 -9.07 7.01 -1.91
CA SER A 162 -10.42 7.55 -1.90
C SER A 162 -11.44 6.47 -2.26
N ALA A 163 -12.72 6.70 -1.95
CA ALA A 163 -13.80 5.82 -2.43
C ALA A 163 -13.79 5.69 -3.97
N ARG A 164 -13.44 6.76 -4.68
CA ARG A 164 -13.31 6.77 -6.15
C ARG A 164 -12.20 5.85 -6.64
N ASP A 165 -11.06 5.78 -5.96
CA ASP A 165 -9.96 4.89 -6.36
C ASP A 165 -10.39 3.43 -6.33
N TYR A 166 -11.20 3.04 -5.33
CA TYR A 166 -11.80 1.71 -5.27
C TYR A 166 -12.79 1.47 -6.40
N GLU A 167 -13.62 2.45 -6.74
CA GLU A 167 -14.55 2.33 -7.86
C GLU A 167 -13.83 2.15 -9.21
N ILE A 168 -12.75 2.92 -9.44
CA ILE A 168 -11.90 2.77 -10.63
C ILE A 168 -11.26 1.38 -10.65
N TYR A 169 -10.65 0.96 -9.53
CA TYR A 169 -10.01 -0.35 -9.43
C TYR A 169 -10.99 -1.49 -9.73
N GLU A 170 -12.18 -1.48 -9.11
CA GLU A 170 -13.18 -2.51 -9.34
C GLU A 170 -13.72 -2.49 -10.77
N ALA A 171 -13.90 -1.31 -11.38
CA ALA A 171 -14.32 -1.20 -12.78
C ALA A 171 -13.28 -1.79 -13.74
N ILE A 172 -11.99 -1.51 -13.54
CA ILE A 172 -10.90 -2.06 -14.35
C ILE A 172 -10.79 -3.59 -14.14
N ARG A 173 -10.88 -4.05 -12.89
CA ARG A 173 -10.85 -5.48 -12.56
C ARG A 173 -11.99 -6.24 -13.24
N LEU A 174 -13.21 -5.69 -13.21
CA LEU A 174 -14.37 -6.26 -13.89
C LEU A 174 -14.20 -6.26 -15.41
N LEU A 175 -13.69 -5.16 -15.98
CA LEU A 175 -13.39 -5.07 -17.42
C LEU A 175 -12.41 -6.15 -17.87
N SER A 176 -11.32 -6.40 -17.12
CA SER A 176 -10.37 -7.47 -17.44
C SER A 176 -11.02 -8.85 -17.41
N ILE A 177 -11.80 -9.16 -16.36
CA ILE A 177 -12.54 -10.43 -16.26
C ILE A 177 -13.49 -10.62 -17.46
N LEU A 178 -14.22 -9.58 -17.84
CA LEU A 178 -15.18 -9.64 -18.94
C LEU A 178 -14.51 -9.83 -20.31
N LYS A 179 -13.34 -9.21 -20.52
CA LYS A 179 -12.54 -9.37 -21.75
C LYS A 179 -11.92 -10.75 -21.89
N GLU A 180 -11.60 -11.41 -20.78
CA GLU A 180 -10.99 -12.74 -20.77
C GLU A 180 -12.02 -13.88 -20.79
N ALA A 181 -13.26 -13.62 -20.35
CA ALA A 181 -14.31 -14.63 -20.34
C ALA A 181 -14.81 -14.96 -21.76
N GLU A 182 -14.85 -16.26 -22.09
CA GLU A 182 -15.40 -16.75 -23.36
C GLU A 182 -16.91 -16.52 -23.42
N GLY A 183 -17.37 -15.87 -24.50
CA GLY A 183 -18.80 -15.68 -24.77
C GLY A 183 -19.44 -14.47 -24.08
N THR A 184 -18.65 -13.56 -23.49
CA THR A 184 -19.15 -12.28 -22.97
C THR A 184 -19.77 -11.45 -24.10
N PRO A 185 -21.02 -10.95 -23.95
CA PRO A 185 -21.62 -10.04 -24.93
C PRO A 185 -20.80 -8.76 -25.06
N GLN A 186 -20.54 -8.31 -26.30
CA GLN A 186 -19.79 -7.08 -26.55
C GLN A 186 -20.41 -5.85 -25.87
N GLU A 187 -21.74 -5.80 -25.77
CA GLU A 187 -22.45 -4.72 -25.07
C GLU A 187 -22.06 -4.59 -23.59
N GLU A 188 -21.74 -5.70 -22.91
CA GLU A 188 -21.27 -5.68 -21.52
C GLU A 188 -19.85 -5.14 -21.39
N VAL A 189 -18.98 -5.50 -22.35
CA VAL A 189 -17.61 -4.98 -22.45
C VAL A 189 -17.66 -3.47 -22.73
N ASP A 190 -18.44 -3.03 -23.72
CA ASP A 190 -18.57 -1.62 -24.07
C ASP A 190 -19.14 -0.78 -22.91
N ALA A 191 -20.09 -1.34 -22.15
CA ALA A 191 -20.68 -0.67 -21.00
C ALA A 191 -19.67 -0.47 -19.85
N ILE A 192 -18.86 -1.48 -19.53
CA ILE A 192 -17.85 -1.36 -18.49
C ILE A 192 -16.65 -0.51 -18.97
N GLU A 193 -16.26 -0.57 -20.24
CA GLU A 193 -15.25 0.32 -20.83
C GLU A 193 -15.66 1.78 -20.71
N LYS A 194 -16.90 2.09 -21.08
CA LYS A 194 -17.45 3.44 -20.91
C LYS A 194 -17.46 3.87 -19.45
N ARG A 195 -17.82 2.98 -18.52
CA ARG A 195 -17.77 3.28 -17.09
C ARG A 195 -16.35 3.59 -16.61
N VAL A 196 -15.34 2.83 -17.08
CA VAL A 196 -13.93 3.10 -16.77
C VAL A 196 -13.51 4.47 -17.31
N GLU A 197 -13.87 4.77 -18.56
CA GLU A 197 -13.56 6.06 -19.19
C GLU A 197 -14.22 7.24 -18.43
N ASP A 198 -15.50 7.13 -18.10
CA ASP A 198 -16.23 8.13 -17.33
C ASP A 198 -15.58 8.36 -15.95
N LEU A 199 -15.24 7.28 -15.24
CA LEU A 199 -14.56 7.34 -13.93
C LEU A 199 -13.14 7.89 -14.00
N GLN A 200 -12.44 7.75 -15.13
CA GLN A 200 -11.09 8.31 -15.33
C GLN A 200 -11.12 9.79 -15.71
N ASN A 201 -12.11 10.20 -16.51
CA ASN A 201 -12.23 11.58 -17.01
C ASN A 201 -12.80 12.57 -15.99
N GLU A 202 -13.42 12.11 -14.92
CA GLU A 202 -13.92 12.99 -13.86
C GLU A 202 -12.78 13.75 -13.16
N VAL A 203 -12.95 15.06 -12.98
CA VAL A 203 -11.94 15.88 -12.28
C VAL A 203 -12.18 15.78 -10.77
N ALA A 204 -11.23 15.20 -10.04
CA ALA A 204 -11.22 15.25 -8.58
C ALA A 204 -9.81 15.45 -8.05
N GLU A 205 -9.73 15.91 -6.80
CA GLU A 205 -8.48 15.94 -6.04
C GLU A 205 -7.90 14.52 -5.92
N PRO A 206 -6.61 14.33 -6.20
CA PRO A 206 -5.99 13.02 -6.12
C PRO A 206 -5.85 12.57 -4.66
N SER A 207 -6.16 11.30 -4.39
CA SER A 207 -5.89 10.68 -3.10
C SER A 207 -4.40 10.47 -2.86
N GLU A 208 -4.01 10.10 -1.63
CA GLU A 208 -2.63 9.71 -1.34
C GLU A 208 -2.20 8.51 -2.18
N MET A 209 -3.10 7.55 -2.38
CA MET A 209 -2.86 6.40 -3.26
C MET A 209 -2.63 6.82 -4.72
N ALA A 210 -3.41 7.76 -5.23
CA ALA A 210 -3.25 8.25 -6.60
C ALA A 210 -1.90 9.00 -6.77
N LEU A 211 -1.52 9.82 -5.79
CA LEU A 211 -0.27 10.57 -5.81
C LEU A 211 0.96 9.66 -5.72
N ILE A 212 0.97 8.67 -4.82
CA ILE A 212 2.08 7.71 -4.73
C ILE A 212 2.14 6.80 -5.96
N ARG A 213 0.99 6.44 -6.55
CA ARG A 213 0.96 5.73 -7.84
C ARG A 213 1.66 6.52 -8.94
N ASN A 214 1.47 7.84 -9.00
CA ASN A 214 2.18 8.69 -9.96
C ASN A 214 3.69 8.68 -9.69
N LEU A 215 4.12 8.77 -8.43
CA LEU A 215 5.55 8.60 -8.10
C LEU A 215 6.08 7.26 -8.57
N HIS A 216 5.38 6.15 -8.32
CA HIS A 216 5.76 4.81 -8.77
C HIS A 216 5.90 4.76 -10.29
N TRP A 217 4.95 5.35 -11.02
CA TRP A 217 4.96 5.39 -12.48
C TRP A 217 6.19 6.14 -13.02
N TRP A 218 6.46 7.33 -12.49
CA TRP A 218 7.56 8.17 -12.96
C TRP A 218 8.95 7.74 -12.46
N THR A 219 9.02 6.74 -11.59
CA THR A 219 10.27 6.15 -11.11
C THR A 219 10.40 4.68 -11.49
N VAL A 220 9.71 3.79 -10.79
CA VAL A 220 9.84 2.34 -10.92
C VAL A 220 9.47 1.88 -12.33
N GLU A 221 8.47 2.48 -12.98
CA GLU A 221 8.03 2.07 -14.32
C GLU A 221 8.78 2.80 -15.46
N TYR A 222 8.85 4.14 -15.37
CA TYR A 222 9.31 5.00 -16.46
C TYR A 222 10.45 5.95 -16.07
N GLY A 223 11.18 5.62 -15.00
CA GLY A 223 12.27 6.45 -14.50
C GLY A 223 13.57 6.38 -15.30
N LEU A 224 14.24 7.53 -15.36
CA LEU A 224 15.59 7.71 -15.90
C LEU A 224 16.56 8.17 -14.79
N ILE A 225 17.84 7.88 -14.94
CA ILE A 225 18.90 8.20 -13.96
C ILE A 225 20.11 8.86 -14.63
N GLY A 226 20.76 9.82 -13.97
CA GLY A 226 21.92 10.56 -14.49
C GLY A 226 21.61 12.04 -14.65
N THR A 227 21.97 12.63 -15.79
CA THR A 227 21.62 14.03 -16.11
C THR A 227 20.52 14.08 -17.15
N VAL A 228 19.83 15.24 -17.25
CA VAL A 228 18.77 15.45 -18.25
C VAL A 228 19.32 15.33 -19.68
N GLU A 229 20.60 15.65 -19.88
CA GLU A 229 21.30 15.62 -21.16
C GLU A 229 21.84 14.23 -21.54
N ASP A 230 22.26 13.42 -20.57
CA ASP A 230 22.71 12.02 -20.78
C ASP A 230 22.08 11.08 -19.74
N PRO A 231 20.77 10.82 -19.84
CA PRO A 231 20.09 9.90 -18.95
C PRO A 231 20.40 8.43 -19.30
N LYS A 232 20.25 7.55 -18.31
CA LYS A 232 20.21 6.09 -18.47
C LYS A 232 18.86 5.56 -18.00
N ILE A 233 18.47 4.40 -18.53
CA ILE A 233 17.18 3.77 -18.23
C ILE A 233 17.29 2.90 -16.98
N TYR A 234 16.35 3.03 -16.04
CA TYR A 234 16.15 2.06 -14.96
C TYR A 234 14.69 1.63 -14.76
N GLY A 235 13.72 2.39 -15.29
CA GLY A 235 12.30 2.04 -15.18
C GLY A 235 11.94 0.74 -15.91
N ALA A 236 11.16 -0.12 -15.27
CA ALA A 236 10.83 -1.46 -15.74
C ALA A 236 10.02 -1.49 -17.04
N GLY A 237 9.08 -0.56 -17.22
CA GLY A 237 8.33 -0.40 -18.48
C GLY A 237 9.27 -0.15 -19.66
N LEU A 238 10.29 0.68 -19.46
CA LEU A 238 11.32 0.93 -20.47
C LEU A 238 12.26 -0.26 -20.64
N LEU A 239 12.67 -0.93 -19.57
CA LEU A 239 13.58 -2.09 -19.63
C LEU A 239 12.94 -3.34 -20.25
N SER A 240 11.62 -3.38 -20.36
CA SER A 240 10.86 -4.50 -20.93
C SER A 240 10.29 -4.21 -22.33
N SER A 241 10.50 -2.99 -22.86
CA SER A 241 9.93 -2.51 -24.13
C SER A 241 11.02 -1.90 -25.01
N ILE A 242 11.38 -2.58 -26.10
CA ILE A 242 12.42 -2.09 -27.04
C ILE A 242 11.97 -0.79 -27.70
N GLY A 243 10.70 -0.74 -28.12
CA GLY A 243 10.11 0.43 -28.77
C GLY A 243 10.17 1.65 -27.85
N GLU A 244 9.71 1.50 -26.61
CA GLU A 244 9.70 2.61 -25.65
C GLU A 244 11.10 2.99 -25.17
N SER A 245 11.99 2.02 -24.93
CA SER A 245 13.38 2.31 -24.57
C SER A 245 14.12 3.08 -25.65
N ALA A 246 13.88 2.79 -26.94
CA ALA A 246 14.46 3.55 -28.03
C ALA A 246 13.82 4.93 -28.18
N TRP A 247 12.50 4.99 -28.11
CA TRP A 247 11.73 6.22 -28.23
C TRP A 247 12.06 7.24 -27.13
N CYS A 248 12.17 6.78 -25.88
CA CYS A 248 12.45 7.63 -24.74
C CYS A 248 13.82 8.32 -24.82
N MET A 249 14.78 7.72 -25.53
CA MET A 249 16.11 8.29 -25.75
C MET A 249 16.18 9.31 -26.89
N THR A 250 15.07 9.57 -27.59
CA THR A 250 14.97 10.60 -28.65
C THR A 250 14.49 11.94 -28.13
N ASP A 251 14.71 13.03 -28.87
CA ASP A 251 14.24 14.38 -28.50
C ASP A 251 12.71 14.54 -28.48
N ASN A 252 11.95 13.53 -28.93
CA ASN A 252 10.49 13.56 -28.90
C ASN A 252 9.90 13.42 -27.49
N VAL A 253 10.66 12.87 -26.54
CA VAL A 253 10.25 12.71 -25.15
C VAL A 253 10.96 13.77 -24.31
N LYS A 254 10.22 14.59 -23.57
CA LYS A 254 10.83 15.63 -22.73
C LYS A 254 11.48 14.99 -21.49
N LYS A 255 12.72 15.36 -21.18
CA LYS A 255 13.41 14.94 -19.95
C LYS A 255 13.31 16.07 -18.94
N LEU A 256 12.84 15.74 -17.75
CA LEU A 256 12.66 16.68 -16.64
C LEU A 256 13.50 16.21 -15.44
N PRO A 257 14.09 17.10 -14.65
CA PRO A 257 14.62 16.73 -13.34
C PRO A 257 13.52 16.11 -12.48
N TYR A 258 13.82 15.02 -11.79
CA TYR A 258 12.91 14.41 -10.83
C TYR A 258 12.80 15.27 -9.57
N ASP A 259 11.57 15.44 -9.07
CA ASP A 259 11.25 16.07 -7.80
C ASP A 259 9.87 15.58 -7.33
N ILE A 260 9.39 16.14 -6.22
CA ILE A 260 8.10 15.78 -5.63
C ILE A 260 6.89 16.12 -6.52
N GLU A 261 7.04 17.04 -7.48
CA GLU A 261 5.94 17.43 -8.38
C GLU A 261 5.55 16.29 -9.32
N ALA A 262 6.42 15.30 -9.51
CA ALA A 262 6.09 14.05 -10.19
C ALA A 262 4.87 13.33 -9.58
N ALA A 263 4.60 13.52 -8.27
CA ALA A 263 3.39 12.98 -7.63
C ALA A 263 2.09 13.54 -8.21
N TYR A 264 2.12 14.76 -8.74
CA TYR A 264 0.97 15.47 -9.28
C TYR A 264 0.87 15.37 -10.81
N GLN A 265 1.85 14.73 -11.45
CA GLN A 265 1.84 14.50 -12.88
C GLN A 265 1.03 13.25 -13.22
N SER A 266 -0.15 13.41 -13.82
CA SER A 266 -0.94 12.30 -14.35
C SER A 266 -0.30 11.68 -15.59
N PHE A 267 -0.62 10.42 -15.87
CA PHE A 267 -0.14 9.65 -17.02
C PHE A 267 -1.28 8.90 -17.73
N ASP A 268 -1.05 8.53 -19.00
CA ASP A 268 -1.94 7.68 -19.80
C ASP A 268 -1.18 6.41 -20.15
N ILE A 269 -1.68 5.26 -19.67
CA ILE A 269 -1.05 3.95 -19.87
C ILE A 269 -1.16 3.45 -21.31
N THR A 270 -2.06 4.04 -22.12
CA THR A 270 -2.37 3.58 -23.48
C THR A 270 -1.55 4.28 -24.56
N LYS A 271 -0.74 5.28 -24.17
CA LYS A 271 0.04 6.11 -25.09
C LYS A 271 1.51 6.16 -24.69
N PRO A 272 2.43 6.42 -25.65
CA PRO A 272 3.81 6.74 -25.32
C PRO A 272 3.89 7.95 -24.39
N GLN A 273 4.78 7.87 -23.39
CA GLN A 273 4.89 8.91 -22.38
C GLN A 273 5.48 10.21 -22.98
N PRO A 274 4.80 11.37 -22.83
CA PRO A 274 5.27 12.63 -23.45
C PRO A 274 6.51 13.21 -22.76
N GLN A 275 6.68 12.90 -21.49
CA GLN A 275 7.78 13.34 -20.65
C GLN A 275 8.20 12.21 -19.71
N LEU A 276 9.46 12.22 -19.31
CA LEU A 276 10.02 11.34 -18.29
C LEU A 276 10.86 12.14 -17.30
N PHE A 277 11.03 11.60 -16.10
CA PHE A 277 11.79 12.23 -15.03
C PHE A 277 13.16 11.56 -14.84
N VAL A 278 14.18 12.38 -14.62
CA VAL A 278 15.58 11.99 -14.45
C VAL A 278 16.01 12.27 -13.01
N THR A 279 16.29 11.22 -12.26
CA THR A 279 16.91 11.32 -10.93
C THR A 279 18.44 11.36 -11.04
N PRO A 280 19.17 12.14 -10.24
CA PRO A 280 20.64 12.10 -10.26
C PRO A 280 21.19 10.74 -9.83
N ASP A 281 20.60 10.14 -8.80
CA ASP A 281 20.95 8.84 -8.25
C ASP A 281 19.76 8.19 -7.52
N PHE A 282 19.93 6.96 -7.01
CA PHE A 282 18.88 6.25 -6.27
C PHE A 282 18.68 6.79 -4.85
N ALA A 283 19.70 7.41 -4.24
CA ALA A 283 19.56 8.04 -2.93
C ALA A 283 18.59 9.24 -2.98
N TYR A 284 18.60 9.99 -4.08
CA TYR A 284 17.67 11.09 -4.31
C TYR A 284 16.22 10.62 -4.49
N LEU A 285 15.99 9.43 -5.07
CA LEU A 285 14.64 8.84 -5.10
C LEU A 285 14.08 8.64 -3.68
N ASN A 286 14.91 8.12 -2.77
CA ASN A 286 14.56 7.98 -1.36
C ASN A 286 14.28 9.32 -0.69
N GLN A 287 15.07 10.34 -0.97
CA GLN A 287 14.85 11.68 -0.43
C GLN A 287 13.47 12.24 -0.82
N VAL A 288 13.11 12.16 -2.10
CA VAL A 288 11.80 12.64 -2.60
C VAL A 288 10.64 11.82 -2.02
N LEU A 289 10.80 10.50 -1.94
CA LEU A 289 9.80 9.63 -1.32
C LEU A 289 9.57 9.98 0.16
N GLU A 290 10.64 10.27 0.90
CA GLU A 290 10.57 10.69 2.30
C GLU A 290 9.93 12.08 2.46
N GLU A 291 10.23 13.02 1.54
CA GLU A 291 9.55 14.31 1.47
C GLU A 291 8.05 14.14 1.23
N PHE A 292 7.67 13.25 0.31
CA PHE A 292 6.28 12.93 0.03
C PHE A 292 5.59 12.29 1.24
N ALA A 293 6.22 11.31 1.88
CA ALA A 293 5.68 10.65 3.06
C ALA A 293 5.46 11.60 4.24
N ASN A 294 6.27 12.65 4.39
CA ASN A 294 6.06 13.70 5.39
C ASN A 294 4.78 14.52 5.16
N LYS A 295 4.18 14.46 3.97
CA LYS A 295 2.88 15.09 3.65
C LYS A 295 1.70 14.13 3.80
N MET A 296 1.95 12.84 3.96
CA MET A 296 0.89 11.81 4.08
C MET A 296 0.28 11.76 5.48
N ALA A 297 -0.96 11.30 5.57
CA ALA A 297 -1.69 11.05 6.82
C ALA A 297 -0.96 10.06 7.72
N LEU A 298 -0.21 9.12 7.13
CA LEU A 298 0.68 8.20 7.83
C LEU A 298 1.63 8.90 8.83
N ARG A 299 2.10 10.13 8.53
CA ARG A 299 3.03 10.88 9.39
C ARG A 299 2.43 12.12 10.02
N THR A 300 1.49 12.75 9.32
CA THR A 300 0.86 13.99 9.76
C THR A 300 -0.30 13.74 10.74
N GLY A 301 -0.99 12.61 10.59
CA GLY A 301 -2.14 12.24 11.41
C GLY A 301 -3.20 13.34 11.50
N GLY A 302 -3.75 13.51 12.72
CA GLY A 302 -4.70 14.57 13.04
C GLY A 302 -6.03 14.46 12.29
N LEU A 303 -6.81 15.54 12.32
CA LEU A 303 -8.16 15.56 11.76
C LEU A 303 -8.17 15.25 10.25
N SER A 304 -7.22 15.82 9.50
CA SER A 304 -7.12 15.59 8.05
C SER A 304 -6.90 14.11 7.73
N GLY A 305 -6.05 13.41 8.49
CA GLY A 305 -5.86 11.97 8.32
C GLY A 305 -7.12 11.16 8.61
N VAL A 306 -7.82 11.46 9.71
CA VAL A 306 -9.08 10.79 10.06
C VAL A 306 -10.15 11.04 9.00
N GLN A 307 -10.26 12.27 8.50
CA GLN A 307 -11.19 12.65 7.45
C GLN A 307 -10.91 11.90 6.14
N LYS A 308 -9.64 11.79 5.73
CA LYS A 308 -9.24 11.00 4.55
C LYS A 308 -9.67 9.54 4.68
N VAL A 309 -9.44 8.91 5.84
CA VAL A 309 -9.88 7.53 6.09
C VAL A 309 -11.40 7.43 6.07
N MET A 310 -12.12 8.36 6.68
CA MET A 310 -13.59 8.38 6.68
C MET A 310 -14.16 8.53 5.26
N ASP A 311 -13.59 9.45 4.46
CA ASP A 311 -14.00 9.70 3.08
C ASP A 311 -13.67 8.51 2.15
N SER A 312 -12.69 7.69 2.51
CA SER A 312 -12.39 6.44 1.78
C SER A 312 -13.54 5.45 1.80
N LYS A 313 -14.39 5.50 2.85
CA LYS A 313 -15.45 4.51 3.15
C LYS A 313 -14.96 3.06 3.23
N ALA A 314 -13.65 2.86 3.33
CA ALA A 314 -12.99 1.57 3.38
C ALA A 314 -12.49 1.27 4.78
N LEU A 315 -11.97 0.05 4.97
CA LEU A 315 -11.25 -0.31 6.17
C LEU A 315 -10.00 0.56 6.30
N GLY A 316 -9.86 1.25 7.43
CA GLY A 316 -8.66 1.99 7.78
C GLY A 316 -8.27 1.78 9.23
N THR A 317 -7.07 2.21 9.57
CA THR A 317 -6.52 2.11 10.92
C THR A 317 -6.16 3.50 11.44
N ILE A 318 -6.66 3.83 12.62
CA ILE A 318 -6.24 5.02 13.38
C ILE A 318 -5.32 4.55 14.50
N GLU A 319 -4.10 5.09 14.56
CA GLU A 319 -3.17 4.85 15.66
C GLU A 319 -3.17 6.06 16.61
N LEU A 320 -3.43 5.82 17.90
CA LEU A 320 -3.37 6.87 18.94
C LEU A 320 -1.97 6.99 19.52
N SER A 321 -1.72 8.03 20.33
CA SER A 321 -0.40 8.32 20.89
C SER A 321 0.18 7.21 21.80
N THR A 322 -0.68 6.35 22.34
CA THR A 322 -0.28 5.17 23.11
C THR A 322 0.22 4.00 22.26
N GLY A 323 0.06 4.08 20.93
CA GLY A 323 0.32 3.02 19.96
C GLY A 323 -0.81 2.01 19.82
N ILE A 324 -1.96 2.23 20.47
CA ILE A 324 -3.18 1.45 20.19
C ILE A 324 -3.71 1.81 18.81
N GLN A 325 -4.10 0.79 18.08
CA GLN A 325 -4.57 0.86 16.71
C GLN A 325 -6.04 0.44 16.68
N ILE A 326 -6.88 1.26 16.05
CA ILE A 326 -8.31 1.03 15.88
C ILE A 326 -8.55 0.80 14.39
N SER A 327 -8.82 -0.45 14.01
CA SER A 327 -9.02 -0.85 12.62
C SER A 327 -10.50 -1.13 12.33
N GLY A 328 -11.13 -0.30 11.52
CA GLY A 328 -12.54 -0.40 11.16
C GLY A 328 -12.94 0.59 10.07
N VAL A 329 -14.21 0.57 9.65
CA VAL A 329 -14.74 1.59 8.74
C VAL A 329 -15.09 2.82 9.56
N VAL A 330 -14.29 3.88 9.44
CA VAL A 330 -14.52 5.15 10.16
C VAL A 330 -15.72 5.85 9.54
N THR A 331 -16.69 6.22 10.36
CA THR A 331 -17.96 6.83 9.90
C THR A 331 -18.27 8.16 10.55
N ASN A 332 -17.61 8.48 11.66
CA ASN A 332 -17.83 9.74 12.35
C ASN A 332 -16.55 10.18 13.09
N VAL A 333 -16.30 11.48 13.06
CA VAL A 333 -15.27 12.15 13.84
C VAL A 333 -15.86 13.45 14.38
N ILE A 334 -15.67 13.71 15.66
CA ILE A 334 -16.02 15.00 16.27
C ILE A 334 -14.75 15.84 16.31
N GLU A 335 -14.85 17.06 15.79
CA GLU A 335 -13.78 18.04 15.78
C GLU A 335 -14.00 19.11 16.88
N LYS A 336 -12.89 19.53 17.51
CA LYS A 336 -12.81 20.81 18.20
C LYS A 336 -11.48 21.50 17.88
N GLU A 337 -11.54 22.77 17.46
CA GLU A 337 -10.35 23.60 17.15
C GLU A 337 -9.36 22.92 16.17
N GLY A 338 -9.86 22.27 15.12
CA GLY A 338 -9.01 21.59 14.13
C GLY A 338 -8.43 20.24 14.58
N LYS A 339 -8.86 19.71 15.74
CA LYS A 339 -8.39 18.43 16.28
C LYS A 339 -9.53 17.43 16.43
N PRO A 340 -9.29 16.14 16.17
CA PRO A 340 -10.26 15.10 16.48
C PRO A 340 -10.33 14.93 18.00
N VAL A 341 -11.54 14.95 18.54
CA VAL A 341 -11.81 14.75 19.98
C VAL A 341 -12.64 13.51 20.26
N TYR A 342 -13.25 12.94 19.22
CA TYR A 342 -13.92 11.64 19.25
C TYR A 342 -13.82 11.01 17.88
N ILE A 343 -13.58 9.71 17.83
CA ILE A 343 -13.57 8.91 16.61
C ILE A 343 -14.55 7.76 16.75
N GLN A 344 -15.16 7.38 15.63
CA GLN A 344 -16.13 6.29 15.62
C GLN A 344 -16.08 5.51 14.32
N THR A 345 -16.05 4.19 14.48
CA THR A 345 -16.22 3.21 13.40
C THR A 345 -17.60 2.58 13.48
N THR A 346 -18.06 2.04 12.35
CA THR A 346 -19.29 1.24 12.27
C THR A 346 -18.97 -0.16 11.75
N GLY A 347 -19.68 -1.16 12.28
CA GLY A 347 -19.48 -2.56 11.95
C GLY A 347 -18.22 -3.15 12.59
N LYS A 348 -17.74 -4.25 12.02
CA LYS A 348 -16.61 -5.02 12.55
C LYS A 348 -15.38 -4.14 12.74
N THR A 349 -14.97 -3.99 14.00
CA THR A 349 -13.77 -3.24 14.39
C THR A 349 -12.84 -4.13 15.20
N ALA A 350 -11.54 -3.95 15.06
CA ALA A 350 -10.55 -4.61 15.91
C ALA A 350 -9.62 -3.59 16.54
N LEU A 351 -9.24 -3.84 17.79
CA LEU A 351 -8.18 -3.09 18.46
C LEU A 351 -6.90 -3.91 18.45
N SER A 352 -5.80 -3.29 18.05
CA SER A 352 -4.47 -3.91 18.05
C SER A 352 -3.43 -3.04 18.75
N TYR A 353 -2.33 -3.66 19.14
CA TYR A 353 -1.14 -2.96 19.60
C TYR A 353 0.08 -3.58 18.92
N ARG A 354 0.82 -2.76 18.16
CA ARG A 354 1.96 -3.21 17.33
C ARG A 354 1.57 -4.35 16.39
N GLU A 355 0.52 -4.14 15.59
CA GLU A 355 0.02 -5.09 14.58
C GLU A 355 -0.46 -6.44 15.15
N LYS A 356 -0.76 -6.50 16.45
CA LYS A 356 -1.33 -7.68 17.10
C LYS A 356 -2.65 -7.34 17.74
N GLU A 357 -3.71 -8.06 17.34
CA GLU A 357 -5.03 -7.95 17.93
C GLU A 357 -4.95 -8.12 19.46
N LEU A 358 -5.59 -7.21 20.19
CA LEU A 358 -5.70 -7.28 21.64
C LEU A 358 -6.70 -8.36 22.02
N VAL A 359 -6.32 -9.19 23.00
CA VAL A 359 -7.18 -10.27 23.50
C VAL A 359 -8.50 -9.70 23.98
N GLY A 360 -9.61 -10.19 23.42
CA GLY A 360 -10.95 -9.73 23.77
C GLY A 360 -11.43 -8.47 23.05
N HIS A 361 -10.65 -7.90 22.13
CA HIS A 361 -11.04 -6.69 21.38
C HIS A 361 -10.98 -6.89 19.85
N GLY A 362 -11.25 -8.11 19.39
CA GLY A 362 -11.36 -8.42 17.96
C GLY A 362 -12.74 -8.11 17.37
N THR A 363 -12.89 -8.39 16.07
CA THR A 363 -14.09 -8.10 15.28
C THR A 363 -15.38 -8.78 15.73
N GLN A 364 -15.29 -9.85 16.52
CA GLN A 364 -16.46 -10.51 17.10
C GLN A 364 -16.99 -9.75 18.33
N TYR A 365 -16.08 -9.12 19.09
CA TYR A 365 -16.43 -8.37 20.29
C TYR A 365 -16.93 -6.98 19.92
N HIS A 366 -16.19 -6.26 19.07
CA HIS A 366 -16.61 -4.97 18.51
C HIS A 366 -17.31 -5.15 17.16
N ALA A 367 -18.41 -5.92 17.15
CA ALA A 367 -19.09 -6.32 15.91
C ALA A 367 -19.91 -5.19 15.26
N GLU A 368 -20.40 -4.23 16.05
CA GLU A 368 -21.28 -3.14 15.59
C GLU A 368 -20.55 -1.81 15.40
N GLY A 369 -19.32 -1.69 15.88
CA GLY A 369 -18.51 -0.49 15.80
C GLY A 369 -17.65 -0.31 17.04
N PHE A 370 -16.91 0.80 17.06
CA PHE A 370 -16.13 1.24 18.20
C PHE A 370 -16.14 2.77 18.23
N GLY A 371 -16.21 3.36 19.42
CA GLY A 371 -16.20 4.81 19.56
C GLY A 371 -15.41 5.23 20.79
N SER A 372 -14.49 6.18 20.63
CA SER A 372 -13.63 6.61 21.73
C SER A 372 -13.34 8.11 21.69
N PRO A 373 -13.34 8.81 22.84
CA PRO A 373 -12.73 10.12 22.94
C PRO A 373 -11.24 10.05 22.62
N VAL A 374 -10.70 11.17 22.17
CA VAL A 374 -9.28 11.37 21.86
C VAL A 374 -8.81 12.65 22.55
N GLY A 375 -7.62 12.60 23.16
CA GLY A 375 -6.99 13.75 23.78
C GLY A 375 -7.10 13.82 25.31
N LYS A 376 -6.88 15.02 25.86
CA LYS A 376 -6.64 15.22 27.29
C LYS A 376 -7.92 15.45 28.10
N LEU A 377 -7.84 15.13 29.38
CA LEU A 377 -8.85 15.49 30.36
C LEU A 377 -8.79 16.98 30.69
N LYS A 378 -9.95 17.59 30.83
CA LYS A 378 -10.12 19.02 31.11
C LYS A 378 -9.51 19.37 32.46
N GLY A 379 -8.61 20.36 32.45
CA GLY A 379 -7.93 20.84 33.66
C GLY A 379 -6.84 19.90 34.19
N ILE A 380 -6.49 18.83 33.45
CA ILE A 380 -5.44 17.89 33.82
C ILE A 380 -4.35 17.90 32.74
N ASN A 381 -3.15 18.33 33.10
CA ASN A 381 -2.04 18.45 32.15
C ASN A 381 -1.41 17.09 31.78
N LEU A 382 -1.53 16.10 32.68
CA LEU A 382 -0.95 14.77 32.52
C LEU A 382 -1.90 13.88 31.70
N ALA A 383 -1.39 13.24 30.66
CA ALA A 383 -2.17 12.30 29.87
C ALA A 383 -2.43 11.01 30.68
N ILE A 384 -3.56 10.35 30.43
CA ILE A 384 -4.02 9.19 31.22
C ILE A 384 -2.97 8.07 31.22
N GLU A 385 -2.35 7.84 30.07
CA GLU A 385 -1.32 6.82 29.84
C GLU A 385 -0.01 7.07 30.61
N ASP A 386 0.22 8.30 31.06
CA ASP A 386 1.40 8.73 31.83
C ASP A 386 1.09 8.89 33.33
N MET A 387 -0.16 8.64 33.76
CA MET A 387 -0.54 8.71 35.18
C MET A 387 -0.01 7.51 35.97
N SER A 388 0.71 7.80 37.05
CA SER A 388 1.06 6.78 38.05
C SER A 388 -0.17 6.36 38.84
N PRO A 389 -0.13 5.24 39.60
CA PRO A 389 -1.21 4.88 40.51
C PRO A 389 -1.57 6.02 41.48
N ARG A 390 -0.60 6.83 41.92
CA ARG A 390 -0.88 7.97 42.81
C ARG A 390 -1.61 9.10 42.09
N ASP A 391 -1.30 9.33 40.81
CA ASP A 391 -1.95 10.36 40.01
C ASP A 391 -3.40 9.97 39.72
N LEU A 392 -3.64 8.71 39.34
CA LEU A 392 -5.00 8.17 39.16
C LEU A 392 -5.84 8.35 40.43
N GLN A 393 -5.27 8.06 41.60
CA GLN A 393 -5.94 8.28 42.89
C GLN A 393 -6.23 9.76 43.15
N ALA A 394 -5.28 10.65 42.86
CA ALA A 394 -5.43 12.09 43.04
C ALA A 394 -6.53 12.69 42.14
N TYR A 395 -6.76 12.11 40.96
CA TYR A 395 -7.83 12.48 40.03
C TYR A 395 -9.10 11.65 40.17
N ALA A 396 -9.20 10.86 41.23
CA ALA A 396 -10.34 10.00 41.54
C ALA A 396 -10.71 8.97 40.46
N ILE A 397 -9.71 8.45 39.74
CA ILE A 397 -9.85 7.42 38.73
C ILE A 397 -9.49 6.07 39.36
N TYR A 398 -10.51 5.33 39.84
CA TYR A 398 -10.34 4.05 40.53
C TYR A 398 -11.11 2.93 39.84
N GLU A 399 -10.50 1.74 39.78
CA GLU A 399 -11.21 0.51 39.43
C GLU A 399 -12.27 0.18 40.50
N GLY A 400 -13.46 -0.22 40.06
CA GLY A 400 -14.62 -0.55 40.89
C GLY A 400 -15.45 0.65 41.36
N GLU A 401 -15.04 1.88 41.04
CA GLU A 401 -15.77 3.10 41.42
C GLU A 401 -16.40 3.78 40.20
N ARG A 402 -17.46 4.54 40.45
CA ARG A 402 -18.09 5.38 39.43
C ARG A 402 -17.27 6.66 39.23
N VAL A 403 -16.83 6.90 38.01
CA VAL A 403 -15.97 8.02 37.63
C VAL A 403 -16.64 8.80 36.49
N THR A 404 -16.41 10.11 36.48
CA THR A 404 -16.76 10.99 35.35
C THR A 404 -15.49 11.64 34.82
N LEU A 405 -15.15 11.34 33.57
CA LEU A 405 -14.02 11.89 32.84
C LEU A 405 -14.52 12.95 31.85
N GLU A 406 -14.11 14.20 32.05
CA GLU A 406 -14.39 15.30 31.14
C GLU A 406 -13.16 15.57 30.28
N PHE A 407 -13.32 15.54 28.96
CA PHE A 407 -12.26 15.83 27.99
C PHE A 407 -12.29 17.29 27.56
N GLU A 408 -11.13 17.82 27.14
CA GLU A 408 -11.04 19.19 26.58
C GLU A 408 -11.94 19.38 25.34
N GLY A 409 -12.29 18.28 24.67
CA GLY A 409 -13.23 18.21 23.54
C GLY A 409 -14.71 18.27 23.88
N ASP A 410 -15.08 18.62 25.12
CA ASP A 410 -16.47 18.58 25.62
C ASP A 410 -17.13 17.19 25.53
N ILE A 411 -16.31 16.14 25.49
CA ILE A 411 -16.75 14.75 25.65
C ILE A 411 -16.75 14.42 27.14
N THR A 412 -17.83 13.81 27.62
CA THR A 412 -17.95 13.32 28.99
C THR A 412 -18.17 11.81 28.96
N VAL A 413 -17.33 11.06 29.67
CA VAL A 413 -17.47 9.61 29.88
C VAL A 413 -17.80 9.38 31.35
N SER A 414 -18.96 8.83 31.67
CA SER A 414 -19.38 8.57 33.05
C SER A 414 -19.86 7.14 33.24
N GLY A 415 -19.20 6.37 34.10
CA GLY A 415 -19.48 4.95 34.33
C GLY A 415 -18.64 4.37 35.46
N GLU A 416 -18.83 3.11 35.79
CA GLU A 416 -17.99 2.39 36.77
C GLU A 416 -16.83 1.70 36.05
N ILE A 417 -15.59 1.97 36.48
CA ILE A 417 -14.40 1.38 35.85
C ILE A 417 -14.31 -0.09 36.22
N ILE A 418 -14.23 -0.98 35.23
CA ILE A 418 -14.08 -2.42 35.43
C ILE A 418 -12.59 -2.78 35.53
N THR A 419 -11.80 -2.37 34.54
CA THR A 419 -10.38 -2.71 34.42
C THR A 419 -9.66 -1.75 33.49
N GLY A 420 -8.35 -1.57 33.72
CA GLY A 420 -7.44 -0.93 32.78
C GLY A 420 -6.48 -1.93 32.11
N THR A 421 -6.46 -1.97 30.78
CA THR A 421 -5.44 -2.75 30.03
C THR A 421 -4.19 -1.89 29.84
N ARG A 422 -3.03 -2.46 30.12
CA ARG A 422 -1.72 -1.79 29.97
C ARG A 422 -0.87 -2.44 28.89
N ASN A 423 -0.06 -1.63 28.21
CA ASN A 423 0.96 -2.14 27.29
C ASN A 423 2.20 -2.66 28.06
N ILE A 424 3.18 -3.20 27.32
CA ILE A 424 4.43 -3.76 27.87
C ILE A 424 5.30 -2.74 28.63
N GLN A 425 5.08 -1.44 28.43
CA GLN A 425 5.76 -0.36 29.15
C GLN A 425 4.98 0.10 30.40
N GLY A 426 3.84 -0.53 30.68
CA GLY A 426 2.97 -0.19 31.80
C GLY A 426 2.03 0.98 31.56
N LYS A 427 2.00 1.55 30.34
CA LYS A 427 1.05 2.62 29.99
C LYS A 427 -0.36 2.06 29.80
N ILE A 428 -1.37 2.78 30.28
CA ILE A 428 -2.78 2.41 30.08
C ILE A 428 -3.13 2.66 28.61
N ILE A 429 -3.73 1.66 27.96
CA ILE A 429 -4.15 1.73 26.55
C ILE A 429 -5.66 1.55 26.36
N ILE A 430 -6.33 0.86 27.28
CA ILE A 430 -7.80 0.73 27.29
C ILE A 430 -8.28 0.88 28.74
N ILE A 431 -9.43 1.55 28.91
CA ILE A 431 -10.20 1.53 30.16
C ILE A 431 -11.61 1.05 29.83
N SER A 432 -12.04 -0.02 30.49
CA SER A 432 -13.38 -0.59 30.30
C SER A 432 -14.33 -0.08 31.39
N PHE A 433 -15.53 0.32 31.00
CA PHE A 433 -16.57 0.84 31.89
C PHE A 433 -17.84 0.00 31.79
N ARG A 434 -18.52 -0.20 32.93
CA ARG A 434 -19.90 -0.68 32.99
C ARG A 434 -20.84 0.47 33.30
N ASP A 435 -22.12 0.29 32.98
CA ASP A 435 -23.18 1.25 33.27
C ASP A 435 -22.81 2.67 32.81
N CYS A 436 -22.19 2.73 31.61
CA CYS A 436 -21.46 3.89 31.09
C CYS A 436 -22.30 4.70 30.13
N THR A 437 -22.25 6.03 30.26
CA THR A 437 -22.80 6.98 29.29
C THR A 437 -21.67 7.84 28.74
N VAL A 438 -21.62 8.00 27.41
CA VAL A 438 -20.70 8.93 26.74
C VAL A 438 -21.52 10.00 26.05
N MET A 439 -21.19 11.26 26.30
CA MET A 439 -21.91 12.41 25.74
C MET A 439 -20.94 13.42 25.12
N HIS A 440 -21.40 14.08 24.06
CA HIS A 440 -20.81 15.30 23.54
C HIS A 440 -21.86 16.41 23.63
N ASN A 441 -21.68 17.34 24.56
CA ASN A 441 -22.72 18.30 24.94
C ASN A 441 -24.05 17.56 25.25
N ASP A 442 -25.12 17.83 24.50
CA ASP A 442 -26.43 17.19 24.68
C ASP A 442 -26.61 15.89 23.87
N THR A 443 -25.63 15.52 23.03
CA THR A 443 -25.70 14.34 22.16
C THR A 443 -25.13 13.13 22.87
N VAL A 444 -25.92 12.05 22.96
CA VAL A 444 -25.45 10.77 23.51
C VAL A 444 -24.70 9.99 22.43
N LEU A 445 -23.46 9.62 22.71
CA LEU A 445 -22.57 8.84 21.85
C LEU A 445 -22.51 7.35 22.24
N PHE A 446 -22.75 7.04 23.52
CA PHE A 446 -22.85 5.67 24.03
C PHE A 446 -23.84 5.60 25.19
N GLN A 447 -24.64 4.54 25.22
CA GLN A 447 -25.66 4.29 26.24
C GLN A 447 -25.34 3.06 27.09
N PRO A 448 -25.65 3.06 28.40
CA PRO A 448 -25.40 1.92 29.29
C PRO A 448 -25.98 0.60 28.78
N GLU A 449 -27.13 0.65 28.11
CA GLU A 449 -27.86 -0.50 27.58
C GLU A 449 -27.11 -1.21 26.45
N TRP A 450 -26.12 -0.55 25.83
CA TRP A 450 -25.30 -1.13 24.76
C TRP A 450 -24.18 -2.04 25.30
N GLY A 451 -23.97 -2.07 26.62
CA GLY A 451 -23.06 -3.00 27.28
C GLY A 451 -21.82 -2.32 27.87
N ILE A 452 -20.70 -3.05 27.82
CA ILE A 452 -19.41 -2.55 28.31
C ILE A 452 -18.88 -1.52 27.32
N TYR A 453 -18.47 -0.37 27.84
CA TYR A 453 -17.82 0.66 27.04
C TYR A 453 -16.30 0.54 27.18
N ASP A 454 -15.62 0.27 26.07
CA ASP A 454 -14.15 0.24 26.04
C ASP A 454 -13.62 1.56 25.46
N MET A 455 -12.90 2.31 26.29
CA MET A 455 -12.28 3.57 25.91
C MET A 455 -10.82 3.33 25.53
N ALA A 456 -10.47 3.58 24.27
CA ALA A 456 -9.07 3.61 23.85
C ALA A 456 -8.41 4.90 24.36
N VAL A 457 -7.24 4.78 24.98
CA VAL A 457 -6.50 5.91 25.53
C VAL A 457 -5.49 6.41 24.50
N GLY A 458 -5.47 7.71 24.21
CA GLY A 458 -4.35 8.38 23.54
C GLY A 458 -4.67 9.63 22.75
#